data_AF-A0A0B4CMN1-F1
#
_entry.id   AF-A0A0B4CMN1-F1
#
_cell.length_a   1.000
_cell.length_b   1.000
_cell.length_c   1.000
_cell.angle_alpha   90.00
_cell.angle_beta   90.00
_cell.angle_gamma   90.00
#
_symmetry.space_group_name_H-M   'P 1'
#
loop_
_entity.id
_entity.type
_entity.pdbx_description
1 polymer ?
#
loop_
_entity_poly.entity_id
_entity_poly.type
_entity_poly.pdbx_seq_one_letter_code
_entity_poly.pdbx_strand_id
1 'polypeptide(L)'
;MSERRILRLSGADTRSFLQGLVTSNTDRLEDGLVYAALLTPQGKYLADFFLAADGDAVLLDAEASLADGLLKRLNMYRLRADVQVEMTELQVRRGTGEMPEGALADPRHADMGWRLYGAEGGDDGSDWDAIRVAHCIPETGIELGPDSYILEAGFEALGGVDFRKGCYVGQEVTARMKHKTELRKGLRVVDVEGTAPAGTEITADGKPVGTLFTQSGGKGIAYLRFDRAKGEMLAGGARVSWQP
;
A
#
# COMPACT_ATOMS: atom_id res chain seq x y z
N MET A 1 9.84 -0.16 -11.85
CA MET A 1 9.60 -1.27 -10.91
C MET A 1 10.20 -0.89 -9.58
N SER A 2 9.43 -1.04 -8.52
CA SER A 2 9.87 -0.74 -7.16
C SER A 2 10.77 -1.89 -6.67
N GLU A 3 11.99 -1.58 -6.22
CA GLU A 3 12.88 -2.61 -5.68
C GLU A 3 12.36 -3.04 -4.30
N ARG A 4 12.39 -4.34 -4.00
CA ARG A 4 11.81 -4.90 -2.78
C ARG A 4 12.88 -5.51 -1.90
N ARG A 5 12.70 -5.43 -0.58
CA ARG A 5 13.58 -6.06 0.42
C ARG A 5 12.75 -6.83 1.42
N ILE A 6 13.26 -7.98 1.83
CA ILE A 6 12.55 -8.90 2.72
C ILE A 6 13.27 -8.95 4.05
N LEU A 7 12.52 -8.60 5.10
CA LEU A 7 12.93 -8.79 6.48
C LEU A 7 12.31 -10.09 7.00
N ARG A 8 13.02 -10.80 7.87
CA ARG A 8 12.49 -11.94 8.61
C ARG A 8 12.34 -11.56 10.08
N LEU A 9 11.15 -11.80 10.62
CA LEU A 9 10.84 -11.66 12.03
C LEU A 9 10.67 -13.05 12.65
N SER A 10 11.47 -13.38 13.65
CA SER A 10 11.41 -14.66 14.37
C SER A 10 11.32 -14.44 15.87
N GLY A 11 11.00 -15.47 16.65
CA GLY A 11 10.88 -15.40 18.12
C GLY A 11 9.43 -15.56 18.59
N ALA A 12 9.26 -15.98 19.85
CA ALA A 12 7.96 -16.44 20.37
C ALA A 12 6.86 -15.37 20.34
N ASP A 13 7.23 -14.08 20.37
CA ASP A 13 6.29 -12.96 20.40
C ASP A 13 6.02 -12.36 19.02
N THR A 14 6.53 -12.92 17.92
CA THR A 14 6.50 -12.29 16.58
C THR A 14 5.08 -11.93 16.13
N ARG A 15 4.14 -12.88 16.23
CA ARG A 15 2.75 -12.68 15.77
C ARG A 15 2.02 -11.65 16.61
N SER A 16 2.12 -11.73 17.93
CA SER A 16 1.48 -10.78 18.85
C SER A 16 2.09 -9.38 18.75
N PHE A 17 3.40 -9.29 18.56
CA PHE A 17 4.13 -8.04 18.30
C PHE A 17 3.63 -7.35 17.03
N LEU A 18 3.58 -8.07 15.90
CA LEU A 18 3.06 -7.52 14.64
C LEU A 18 1.57 -7.18 14.77
N GLN A 19 0.77 -8.01 15.44
CA GLN A 19 -0.65 -7.78 15.64
C GLN A 19 -0.92 -6.45 16.37
N GLY A 20 -0.09 -6.07 17.34
CA GLY A 20 -0.19 -4.80 18.05
C GLY A 20 0.39 -3.58 17.31
N LEU A 21 0.99 -3.77 16.14
CA LEU A 21 1.77 -2.73 15.48
C LEU A 21 1.23 -2.34 14.09
N VAL A 22 0.72 -3.31 13.32
CA VAL A 22 0.33 -3.09 11.92
C VAL A 22 -1.19 -2.93 11.75
N THR A 23 -1.61 -2.33 10.64
CA THR A 23 -3.01 -1.96 10.39
C THR A 23 -3.94 -3.13 10.09
N SER A 24 -3.43 -4.25 9.57
CA SER A 24 -4.22 -5.43 9.19
C SER A 24 -4.11 -6.56 10.22
N ASN A 25 -5.03 -7.52 10.16
CA ASN A 25 -5.07 -8.64 11.11
C ASN A 25 -4.06 -9.73 10.68
N THR A 26 -3.05 -9.98 11.51
CA THR A 26 -1.99 -10.97 11.23
C THR A 26 -2.42 -12.41 11.45
N ASP A 27 -3.59 -12.66 12.07
CA ASP A 27 -4.15 -14.01 12.19
C ASP A 27 -4.44 -14.62 10.81
N ARG A 28 -4.65 -13.77 9.79
CA ARG A 28 -4.89 -14.19 8.39
C ARG A 28 -3.64 -14.71 7.67
N LEU A 29 -2.47 -14.69 8.31
CA LEU A 29 -1.24 -15.26 7.74
C LEU A 29 -1.34 -16.77 7.48
N GLU A 30 -2.29 -17.44 8.13
CA GLU A 30 -2.59 -18.86 7.87
C GLU A 30 -3.35 -19.06 6.54
N ASP A 31 -4.04 -18.02 6.06
CA ASP A 31 -4.83 -18.05 4.83
C ASP A 31 -4.03 -17.58 3.60
N GLY A 32 -2.89 -16.90 3.80
CA GLY A 32 -2.03 -16.41 2.74
C GLY A 32 -1.35 -15.07 3.07
N LEU A 33 -1.16 -14.25 2.05
CA LEU A 33 -0.54 -12.94 2.20
C LEU A 33 -1.43 -11.94 2.92
N VAL A 34 -0.82 -11.15 3.80
CA VAL A 34 -1.48 -10.02 4.46
C VAL A 34 -0.83 -8.73 3.99
N TYR A 35 -1.59 -7.89 3.30
CA TYR A 35 -1.20 -6.51 3.04
C TYR A 35 -1.48 -5.65 4.27
N ALA A 36 -0.51 -4.85 4.70
CA ALA A 36 -0.63 -4.00 5.87
C ALA A 36 0.25 -2.76 5.76
N ALA A 37 0.05 -1.81 6.68
CA ALA A 37 0.92 -0.68 6.86
C ALA A 37 1.35 -0.53 8.33
N LEU A 38 2.48 0.16 8.49
CA LEU A 38 2.91 0.76 9.74
C LEU A 38 2.58 2.25 9.70
N LEU A 39 2.02 2.76 10.81
CA LEU A 39 1.65 4.18 10.93
C LEU A 39 2.46 4.88 12.01
N THR A 40 2.49 6.22 11.95
CA THR A 40 2.84 7.03 13.11
C THR A 40 1.75 6.96 14.18
N PRO A 41 2.03 7.32 15.44
CA PRO A 41 0.99 7.48 16.45
C PRO A 41 -0.12 8.47 16.05
N GLN A 42 0.18 9.42 15.16
CA GLN A 42 -0.77 10.38 14.61
C GLN A 42 -1.57 9.84 13.40
N GLY A 43 -1.43 8.54 13.09
CA GLY A 43 -2.14 7.86 12.01
C GLY A 43 -1.64 8.19 10.60
N LYS A 44 -0.42 8.73 10.48
CA LYS A 44 0.22 8.99 9.18
C LYS A 44 0.91 7.74 8.66
N TYR A 45 0.90 7.57 7.35
CA TYR A 45 1.60 6.50 6.67
C TYR A 45 3.12 6.55 6.93
N LEU A 46 3.72 5.41 7.31
CA LEU A 46 5.18 5.23 7.35
C LEU A 46 5.68 4.29 6.26
N ALA A 47 5.03 3.14 6.11
CA ALA A 47 5.37 2.12 5.12
C ALA A 47 4.21 1.13 4.95
N ASP A 48 4.07 0.57 3.76
CA ASP A 48 3.25 -0.58 3.41
C ASP A 48 4.14 -1.79 3.13
N PHE A 49 3.58 -2.98 3.33
CA PHE A 49 4.29 -4.24 3.12
C PHE A 49 3.33 -5.41 3.04
N PHE A 50 3.85 -6.54 2.54
CA PHE A 50 3.23 -7.83 2.64
C PHE A 50 3.84 -8.60 3.79
N LEU A 51 3.00 -9.31 4.54
CA LEU A 51 3.41 -10.28 5.53
C LEU A 51 3.09 -11.67 5.00
N ALA A 52 4.05 -12.59 5.10
CA ALA A 52 3.91 -14.00 4.73
C ALA A 52 4.38 -14.89 5.88
N ALA A 53 3.70 -16.01 6.12
CA ALA A 53 4.15 -17.00 7.08
C ALA A 53 5.42 -17.71 6.57
N ASP A 54 6.36 -17.98 7.47
CA ASP A 54 7.58 -18.75 7.21
C ASP A 54 7.88 -19.65 8.42
N GLY A 55 7.13 -20.74 8.53
CA GLY A 55 7.08 -21.54 9.75
C GLY A 55 6.58 -20.70 10.94
N ASP A 56 7.38 -20.66 12.01
CA ASP A 56 7.10 -19.83 13.19
C ASP A 56 7.52 -18.36 13.00
N ALA A 57 8.26 -18.06 11.92
CA ALA A 57 8.67 -16.71 11.55
C ALA A 57 7.64 -16.04 10.62
N VAL A 58 7.83 -14.75 10.38
CA VAL A 58 7.06 -13.96 9.42
C VAL A 58 8.03 -13.20 8.51
N LEU A 59 7.84 -13.33 7.20
CA LEU A 59 8.53 -12.50 6.22
C LEU A 59 7.76 -11.19 6.04
N LEU A 60 8.50 -10.08 5.96
CA LEU A 60 7.99 -8.76 5.67
C LEU A 60 8.63 -8.25 4.37
N ASP A 61 7.87 -8.26 3.30
CA ASP A 61 8.22 -7.76 1.96
C ASP A 61 7.84 -6.28 1.88
N ALA A 62 8.84 -5.39 1.84
CA ALA A 62 8.67 -3.94 1.81
C ALA A 62 9.44 -3.29 0.66
N GLU A 63 9.10 -2.03 0.40
CA GLU A 63 9.85 -1.19 -0.53
C GLU A 63 11.29 -1.00 -0.06
N ALA A 64 12.26 -1.21 -0.95
CA ALA A 64 13.68 -1.20 -0.61
C ALA A 64 14.12 0.11 0.06
N SER A 65 13.59 1.24 -0.42
CA SER A 65 13.87 2.56 0.15
C SER A 65 13.36 2.76 1.58
N LEU A 66 12.39 1.96 2.03
CA LEU A 66 11.81 2.00 3.37
C LEU A 66 12.34 0.90 4.30
N ALA A 67 13.00 -0.13 3.76
CA ALA A 67 13.37 -1.34 4.48
C ALA A 67 14.30 -1.10 5.68
N ASP A 68 15.34 -0.28 5.52
CA ASP A 68 16.25 0.05 6.63
C ASP A 68 15.56 0.87 7.73
N GLY A 69 14.64 1.75 7.33
CA GLY A 69 13.82 2.53 8.24
C GLY A 69 12.86 1.63 9.03
N LEU A 70 12.24 0.66 8.36
CA LEU A 70 11.40 -0.37 8.97
C LEU A 70 12.19 -1.22 9.95
N LEU A 71 13.36 -1.75 9.56
CA LEU A 71 14.22 -2.55 10.43
C LEU A 71 14.54 -1.82 11.74
N LYS A 72 14.95 -0.54 11.66
CA LYS A 72 15.24 0.29 12.83
C LYS A 72 14.01 0.49 13.71
N ARG A 73 12.85 0.78 13.11
CA ARG A 73 11.60 1.02 13.86
C ARG A 73 11.08 -0.24 14.52
N LEU A 74 11.09 -1.37 13.83
CA LEU A 74 10.67 -2.66 14.39
C LEU A 74 11.55 -3.05 15.58
N ASN A 75 12.87 -2.87 15.48
CA ASN A 75 13.79 -3.08 16.60
C ASN A 75 13.51 -2.14 17.77
N MET A 76 13.20 -0.86 17.51
CA MET A 76 12.83 0.10 18.54
C MET A 76 11.52 -0.27 19.24
N TYR A 77 10.51 -0.73 18.49
CA TYR A 77 9.19 -1.07 19.05
C TYR A 77 9.15 -2.41 19.78
N ARG A 78 10.06 -3.33 19.46
CA ARG A 78 10.10 -4.64 20.10
C ARG A 78 10.25 -4.57 21.62
N LEU A 79 11.03 -3.61 22.14
CA LEU A 79 11.35 -3.50 23.56
C LEU A 79 11.83 -4.84 24.15
N ARG A 80 10.99 -5.49 24.97
CA ARG A 80 11.29 -6.76 25.65
C ARG A 80 10.67 -7.98 24.98
N ALA A 81 9.85 -7.79 23.94
CA ALA A 81 9.24 -8.90 23.23
C ALA A 81 10.33 -9.78 22.61
N ASP A 82 10.19 -11.11 22.69
CA ASP A 82 11.08 -12.06 22.04
C ASP A 82 10.83 -12.07 20.53
N VAL A 83 11.49 -11.14 19.85
CA VAL A 83 11.48 -10.99 18.41
C VAL A 83 12.91 -10.68 17.93
N GLN A 84 13.36 -11.28 16.84
CA GLN A 84 14.56 -10.89 16.12
C GLN A 84 14.12 -10.41 14.75
N VAL A 85 14.68 -9.29 14.29
CA VAL A 85 14.33 -8.69 13.00
C VAL A 85 15.60 -8.55 12.20
N GLU A 86 15.67 -9.27 11.08
CA GLU A 86 16.87 -9.38 10.27
C GLU A 86 16.54 -9.19 8.79
N MET A 87 17.50 -8.66 8.04
CA MET A 87 17.40 -8.60 6.59
C MET A 87 17.72 -9.98 6.00
N THR A 88 17.04 -10.35 4.93
CA THR A 88 17.30 -11.62 4.22
C THR A 88 17.90 -11.37 2.84
N GLU A 89 18.46 -12.43 2.26
CA GLU A 89 18.84 -12.49 0.84
C GLU A 89 17.68 -12.94 -0.07
N LEU A 90 16.49 -13.15 0.51
CA LEU A 90 15.32 -13.52 -0.27
C LEU A 90 14.91 -12.36 -1.16
N GLN A 91 14.44 -12.72 -2.34
CA GLN A 91 13.86 -11.84 -3.34
C GLN A 91 12.40 -12.19 -3.55
N VAL A 92 11.68 -11.28 -4.20
CA VAL A 92 10.29 -11.50 -4.61
C VAL A 92 10.22 -11.62 -6.13
N ARG A 93 9.63 -12.72 -6.58
CA ARG A 93 9.11 -12.87 -7.93
C ARG A 93 7.61 -12.63 -7.92
N ARG A 94 7.07 -11.95 -8.92
CA ARG A 94 5.62 -11.73 -9.07
C ARG A 94 5.17 -12.02 -10.49
N GLY A 95 3.88 -12.24 -10.67
CA GLY A 95 3.30 -12.41 -12.00
C GLY A 95 1.78 -12.45 -11.98
N THR A 96 1.17 -12.29 -13.13
CA THR A 96 -0.29 -12.34 -13.35
C THR A 96 -0.72 -13.60 -14.10
N GLY A 97 0.23 -14.33 -14.68
CA GLY A 97 0.00 -15.62 -15.34
C GLY A 97 -0.26 -16.78 -14.36
N GLU A 98 -0.04 -18.01 -14.83
CA GLU A 98 -0.18 -19.22 -14.03
C GLU A 98 0.62 -19.12 -12.72
N MET A 99 -0.03 -19.42 -11.60
CA MET A 99 0.56 -19.31 -10.27
C MET A 99 1.50 -20.49 -10.00
N PRO A 100 2.81 -20.26 -9.79
CA PRO A 100 3.75 -21.32 -9.47
C PRO A 100 3.47 -21.98 -8.11
N GLU A 101 3.99 -23.18 -7.91
CA GLU A 101 3.96 -23.84 -6.61
C GLU A 101 4.64 -22.98 -5.54
N GLY A 102 4.02 -22.88 -4.36
CA GLY A 102 4.52 -22.08 -3.24
C GLY A 102 4.30 -20.56 -3.38
N ALA A 103 3.77 -20.10 -4.51
CA ALA A 103 3.37 -18.70 -4.65
C ALA A 103 2.07 -18.42 -3.89
N LEU A 104 1.91 -17.18 -3.46
CA LEU A 104 0.76 -16.69 -2.73
C LEU A 104 0.05 -15.61 -3.55
N ALA A 105 -1.28 -15.65 -3.59
CA ALA A 105 -2.08 -14.64 -4.28
C ALA A 105 -1.85 -13.24 -3.66
N ASP A 106 -1.74 -12.21 -4.49
CA ASP A 106 -1.65 -10.83 -4.02
C ASP A 106 -3.01 -10.39 -3.45
N PRO A 107 -3.08 -10.05 -2.16
CA PRO A 107 -4.35 -9.85 -1.47
C PRO A 107 -5.04 -8.52 -1.82
N ARG A 108 -4.35 -7.63 -2.54
CA ARG A 108 -4.90 -6.30 -2.88
C ARG A 108 -5.96 -6.37 -3.96
N HIS A 109 -5.76 -7.26 -4.95
CA HIS A 109 -6.71 -7.53 -6.02
C HIS A 109 -6.28 -8.80 -6.79
N ALA A 110 -7.24 -9.58 -7.30
CA ALA A 110 -6.95 -10.81 -8.05
C ALA A 110 -6.08 -10.57 -9.30
N ASP A 111 -6.32 -9.46 -10.02
CA ASP A 111 -5.53 -9.08 -11.20
C ASP A 111 -4.07 -8.71 -10.89
N MET A 112 -3.72 -8.48 -9.61
CA MET A 112 -2.31 -8.34 -9.21
C MET A 112 -1.59 -9.70 -9.18
N GLY A 113 -2.32 -10.80 -9.37
CA GLY A 113 -1.78 -12.14 -9.54
C GLY A 113 -1.18 -12.70 -8.26
N TRP A 114 0.09 -13.05 -8.31
CA TRP A 114 0.78 -13.79 -7.26
C TRP A 114 2.17 -13.24 -6.95
N ARG A 115 2.67 -13.61 -5.77
CA ARG A 115 4.02 -13.34 -5.27
C ARG A 115 4.66 -14.64 -4.80
N LEU A 116 5.94 -14.80 -5.09
CA LEU A 116 6.76 -15.94 -4.69
C LEU A 116 8.03 -15.41 -4.04
N TYR A 117 8.36 -15.93 -2.86
CA TYR A 117 9.54 -15.55 -2.10
C TYR A 117 10.61 -16.63 -2.23
N GLY A 118 11.81 -16.27 -2.65
CA GLY A 118 12.87 -17.25 -2.90
C GLY A 118 14.20 -16.60 -3.24
N ALA A 119 15.13 -17.38 -3.81
CA ALA A 119 16.45 -16.88 -4.19
C ALA A 119 16.44 -15.94 -5.41
N GLU A 120 15.42 -16.04 -6.25
CA GLU A 120 15.28 -15.29 -7.50
C GLU A 120 14.14 -14.28 -7.42
N GLY A 121 14.41 -13.06 -7.86
CA GLY A 121 13.41 -11.99 -7.98
C GLY A 121 12.96 -11.76 -9.42
N GLY A 122 12.04 -10.81 -9.58
CA GLY A 122 11.64 -10.29 -10.90
C GLY A 122 10.14 -10.32 -11.11
N ASP A 123 9.73 -10.04 -12.35
CA ASP A 123 8.34 -10.17 -12.75
C ASP A 123 8.19 -10.83 -14.13
N ASP A 124 6.95 -11.10 -14.53
CA ASP A 124 6.61 -11.74 -15.79
C ASP A 124 6.43 -10.75 -16.96
N GLY A 125 6.83 -9.48 -16.78
CA GLY A 125 6.69 -8.43 -17.79
C GLY A 125 5.28 -7.85 -17.93
N SER A 126 4.38 -8.15 -16.99
CA SER A 126 3.04 -7.54 -16.95
C SER A 126 3.11 -6.01 -16.88
N ASP A 127 2.11 -5.33 -17.47
CA ASP A 127 1.92 -3.88 -17.28
C ASP A 127 1.29 -3.62 -15.90
N TRP A 128 2.15 -3.53 -14.89
CA TRP A 128 1.74 -3.31 -13.51
C TRP A 128 1.06 -1.95 -13.32
N ASP A 129 1.47 -0.93 -14.06
CA ASP A 129 0.87 0.39 -13.95
C ASP A 129 -0.56 0.39 -14.49
N ALA A 130 -0.83 -0.34 -15.58
CA ALA A 130 -2.19 -0.56 -16.07
C ALA A 130 -3.09 -1.21 -15.01
N ILE A 131 -2.62 -2.28 -14.36
CA ILE A 131 -3.39 -2.99 -13.32
C ILE A 131 -3.62 -2.08 -12.11
N ARG A 132 -2.57 -1.38 -11.65
CA ARG A 132 -2.67 -0.45 -10.51
C ARG A 132 -3.64 0.69 -10.81
N VAL A 133 -3.56 1.29 -11.99
CA VAL A 133 -4.48 2.36 -12.42
C VAL A 133 -5.92 1.85 -12.52
N ALA A 134 -6.13 0.67 -13.10
CA ALA A 134 -7.47 0.09 -13.23
C ALA A 134 -8.16 -0.13 -11.86
N HIS A 135 -7.39 -0.52 -10.85
CA HIS A 135 -7.91 -0.91 -9.52
C HIS A 135 -7.59 0.09 -8.41
N CYS A 136 -7.09 1.28 -8.75
CA CYS A 136 -6.69 2.33 -7.80
C CYS A 136 -5.72 1.82 -6.71
N ILE A 137 -4.72 1.01 -7.09
CA ILE A 137 -3.74 0.43 -6.17
C ILE A 137 -2.51 1.35 -6.11
N PRO A 138 -2.29 2.06 -4.99
CA PRO A 138 -1.20 3.03 -4.90
C PRO A 138 0.15 2.35 -4.74
N GLU A 139 1.21 3.05 -5.16
CA GLU A 139 2.60 2.63 -4.99
C GLU A 139 3.37 3.58 -4.06
N THR A 140 4.25 2.99 -3.25
CA THR A 140 5.15 3.75 -2.36
C THR A 140 6.12 4.60 -3.14
N GLY A 141 6.24 5.87 -2.72
CA GLY A 141 7.09 6.85 -3.39
C GLY A 141 6.43 7.56 -4.58
N ILE A 142 5.24 7.10 -5.01
CA ILE A 142 4.43 7.75 -6.04
C ILE A 142 3.16 8.32 -5.41
N GLU A 143 2.18 7.47 -5.09
CA GLU A 143 0.91 7.88 -4.46
C GLU A 143 0.97 7.85 -2.92
N LEU A 144 1.83 7.00 -2.34
CA LEU A 144 2.00 6.92 -0.89
C LEU A 144 3.24 7.69 -0.45
N GLY A 145 3.05 8.60 0.50
CA GLY A 145 4.11 9.37 1.13
C GLY A 145 3.81 9.67 2.60
N PRO A 146 4.73 10.34 3.32
CA PRO A 146 4.63 10.58 4.76
C PRO A 146 3.36 11.34 5.19
N ASP A 147 2.76 12.11 4.29
CA ASP A 147 1.54 12.86 4.56
C ASP A 147 0.25 12.08 4.30
N SER A 148 0.35 10.88 3.73
CA SER A 148 -0.81 10.05 3.37
C SER A 148 -1.55 9.53 4.60
N TYR A 149 -2.88 9.48 4.49
CA TYR A 149 -3.76 8.73 5.38
C TYR A 149 -4.25 7.47 4.67
N ILE A 150 -4.15 6.32 5.31
CA ILE A 150 -4.42 5.02 4.65
C ILE A 150 -5.85 4.88 4.11
N LEU A 151 -6.84 5.50 4.76
CA LEU A 151 -8.22 5.49 4.26
C LEU A 151 -8.42 6.37 3.03
N GLU A 152 -7.70 7.49 2.94
CA GLU A 152 -7.67 8.31 1.72
C GLU A 152 -6.91 7.60 0.60
N ALA A 153 -5.98 6.71 0.95
CA ALA A 153 -5.22 5.88 0.01
C ALA A 153 -5.88 4.52 -0.32
N GLY A 154 -7.13 4.29 0.11
CA GLY A 154 -7.89 3.09 -0.29
C GLY A 154 -7.56 1.79 0.44
N PHE A 155 -6.80 1.82 1.53
CA PHE A 155 -6.35 0.60 2.24
C PHE A 155 -7.51 -0.29 2.71
N GLU A 156 -8.69 0.28 2.99
CA GLU A 156 -9.85 -0.55 3.35
C GLU A 156 -10.30 -1.45 2.20
N ALA A 157 -10.40 -0.91 0.98
CA ALA A 157 -10.78 -1.68 -0.20
C ALA A 157 -9.72 -2.72 -0.59
N LEU A 158 -8.45 -2.43 -0.28
CA LEU A 158 -7.30 -3.30 -0.57
C LEU A 158 -7.01 -4.33 0.53
N GLY A 159 -7.87 -4.46 1.54
CA GLY A 159 -7.65 -5.36 2.68
C GLY A 159 -6.45 -4.99 3.57
N GLY A 160 -5.92 -3.78 3.41
CA GLY A 160 -4.74 -3.24 4.11
C GLY A 160 -5.00 -2.75 5.53
N VAL A 161 -6.25 -2.74 5.99
CA VAL A 161 -6.63 -2.36 7.36
C VAL A 161 -7.81 -3.20 7.84
N ASP A 162 -7.76 -3.65 9.09
CA ASP A 162 -8.88 -4.32 9.74
C ASP A 162 -9.44 -3.44 10.86
N PHE A 163 -10.74 -3.15 10.80
CA PHE A 163 -11.43 -2.36 11.84
C PHE A 163 -11.97 -3.21 12.99
N ARG A 164 -11.89 -4.54 12.87
CA ARG A 164 -12.38 -5.50 13.87
C ARG A 164 -11.26 -6.09 14.74
N LYS A 165 -9.99 -5.83 14.40
CA LYS A 165 -8.85 -6.28 15.19
C LYS A 165 -8.64 -5.43 16.45
N GLY A 166 -7.76 -5.92 17.33
CA GLY A 166 -7.31 -5.19 18.52
C GLY A 166 -6.51 -3.92 18.19
N CYS A 167 -6.03 -3.27 19.25
CA CYS A 167 -5.32 -1.99 19.12
C CYS A 167 -4.03 -2.10 18.30
N TYR A 168 -3.76 -1.09 17.48
CA TYR A 168 -2.49 -0.91 16.77
C TYR A 168 -2.06 0.56 16.75
N VAL A 169 -0.78 0.82 16.45
CA VAL A 169 -0.23 2.18 16.45
C VAL A 169 -0.93 3.06 15.40
N GLY A 170 -1.44 4.22 15.82
CA GLY A 170 -2.12 5.17 14.94
C GLY A 170 -3.59 4.85 14.64
N GLN A 171 -4.16 3.79 15.25
CA GLN A 171 -5.55 3.37 15.01
C GLN A 171 -6.58 4.46 15.33
N GLU A 172 -6.37 5.29 16.36
CA GLU A 172 -7.37 6.28 16.81
C GLU A 172 -7.81 7.23 15.68
N VAL A 173 -6.84 7.73 14.90
CA VAL A 173 -7.12 8.64 13.79
C VAL A 173 -7.82 7.90 12.66
N THR A 174 -7.36 6.70 12.30
CA THR A 174 -7.97 5.85 11.28
C THR A 174 -9.41 5.48 11.63
N ALA A 175 -9.68 5.04 12.86
CA ALA A 175 -11.01 4.69 13.34
C ALA A 175 -11.94 5.91 13.39
N ARG A 176 -11.44 7.08 13.81
CA ARG A 176 -12.21 8.33 13.75
C ARG A 176 -12.59 8.69 12.32
N MET A 177 -11.66 8.56 11.37
CA MET A 177 -11.93 8.80 9.95
C MET A 177 -13.02 7.86 9.43
N LYS A 178 -12.98 6.56 9.78
CA LYS A 178 -13.98 5.58 9.37
C LYS A 178 -15.39 5.83 9.91
N HIS A 179 -15.52 6.15 11.20
CA HIS A 179 -16.81 6.12 11.89
C HIS A 179 -17.46 7.49 12.11
N LYS A 180 -16.67 8.58 12.07
CA LYS A 180 -17.16 9.92 12.40
C LYS A 180 -17.10 10.91 11.24
N THR A 181 -16.55 10.51 10.09
CA THR A 181 -16.34 11.41 8.97
C THR A 181 -16.74 10.75 7.66
N GLU A 182 -17.49 11.47 6.84
CA GLU A 182 -17.54 11.17 5.43
C GLU A 182 -16.18 11.53 4.81
N LEU A 183 -15.61 10.61 4.04
CA LEU A 183 -14.32 10.82 3.39
C LEU A 183 -14.50 11.85 2.27
N ARG A 184 -13.91 13.05 2.42
CA ARG A 184 -14.07 14.17 1.47
C ARG A 184 -12.97 14.25 0.40
N LYS A 185 -11.95 13.42 0.52
CA LYS A 185 -10.80 13.40 -0.37
C LYS A 185 -10.10 12.05 -0.35
N GLY A 186 -9.37 11.72 -1.39
CA GLY A 186 -8.64 10.46 -1.50
C GLY A 186 -8.32 10.08 -2.93
N LEU A 187 -7.66 8.93 -3.07
CA LEU A 187 -7.28 8.36 -4.35
C LEU A 187 -8.51 7.84 -5.11
N ARG A 188 -8.59 8.20 -6.38
CA ARG A 188 -9.61 7.75 -7.33
C ARG A 188 -8.96 7.47 -8.68
N VAL A 189 -9.59 6.57 -9.43
CA VAL A 189 -9.33 6.44 -10.86
C VAL A 189 -10.02 7.59 -11.59
N VAL A 190 -9.29 8.23 -12.49
CA VAL A 190 -9.78 9.31 -13.35
C VAL A 190 -9.54 8.96 -14.81
N ASP A 191 -10.38 9.48 -15.70
CA ASP A 191 -10.09 9.46 -17.13
C ASP A 191 -9.17 10.63 -17.48
N VAL A 192 -8.20 10.39 -18.36
CA VAL A 192 -7.15 11.32 -18.74
C VAL A 192 -7.02 11.37 -20.26
N GLU A 193 -7.24 12.55 -20.83
CA GLU A 193 -6.92 12.85 -22.22
C GLU A 193 -5.59 13.60 -22.28
N GLY A 194 -4.58 12.98 -22.90
CA GLY A 194 -3.20 13.47 -22.88
C GLY A 194 -2.37 12.81 -21.77
N THR A 195 -1.29 13.46 -21.35
CA THR A 195 -0.39 12.97 -20.30
C THR A 195 0.17 14.12 -19.48
N ALA A 196 0.38 13.91 -18.18
CA ALA A 196 1.15 14.83 -17.33
C ALA A 196 2.19 14.06 -16.50
N PRO A 197 3.28 14.71 -16.04
CA PRO A 197 4.18 14.08 -15.06
C PRO A 197 3.44 13.67 -13.78
N ALA A 198 3.84 12.56 -13.16
CA ALA A 198 3.30 12.17 -11.85
C ALA A 198 3.60 13.25 -10.80
N GLY A 199 2.63 13.54 -9.95
CA GLY A 199 2.68 14.65 -8.99
C GLY A 199 2.18 15.99 -9.55
N THR A 200 1.69 16.04 -10.80
CA THR A 200 1.13 17.27 -11.38
C THR A 200 -0.16 17.67 -10.65
N GLU A 201 -0.25 18.95 -10.25
CA GLU A 201 -1.46 19.50 -9.64
C GLU A 201 -2.63 19.48 -10.62
N ILE A 202 -3.79 19.02 -10.15
CA ILE A 202 -5.06 19.09 -10.87
C ILE A 202 -5.78 20.37 -10.44
N THR A 203 -6.19 21.18 -11.41
CA THR A 203 -6.98 22.40 -11.19
C THR A 203 -8.36 22.30 -11.82
N ALA A 204 -9.36 22.94 -11.19
CA ALA A 204 -10.69 23.19 -11.73
C ALA A 204 -10.99 24.68 -11.55
N ASP A 205 -11.42 25.37 -12.61
CA ASP A 205 -11.59 26.83 -12.62
C ASP A 205 -10.37 27.59 -12.06
N GLY A 206 -9.16 27.11 -12.37
CA GLY A 206 -7.89 27.67 -11.90
C GLY A 206 -7.58 27.44 -10.41
N LYS A 207 -8.35 26.62 -9.70
CA LYS A 207 -8.13 26.31 -8.28
C LYS A 207 -7.63 24.87 -8.10
N PRO A 208 -6.68 24.60 -7.19
CA PRO A 208 -6.24 23.24 -6.89
C PRO A 208 -7.37 22.37 -6.34
N VAL A 209 -7.57 21.22 -6.98
CA VAL A 209 -8.57 20.21 -6.59
C VAL A 209 -7.96 18.83 -6.34
N GLY A 210 -6.70 18.61 -6.71
CA GLY A 210 -6.05 17.32 -6.53
C GLY A 210 -4.65 17.24 -7.12
N THR A 211 -4.18 16.02 -7.29
CA THR A 211 -2.88 15.69 -7.88
C THR A 211 -3.01 14.43 -8.71
N LEU A 212 -2.48 14.44 -9.94
CA LEU A 212 -2.43 13.30 -10.85
C LEU A 212 -1.11 12.56 -10.68
N PHE A 213 -1.14 11.23 -10.58
CA PHE A 213 0.03 10.38 -10.37
C PHE A 213 0.25 9.41 -11.55
N THR A 214 0.24 8.10 -11.29
CA THR A 214 0.40 7.06 -12.31
C THR A 214 -0.72 7.16 -13.34
N GLN A 215 -0.37 7.05 -14.63
CA GLN A 215 -1.30 7.02 -15.76
C GLN A 215 -1.04 5.78 -16.61
N SER A 216 -2.11 5.17 -17.12
CA SER A 216 -2.04 4.10 -18.11
C SER A 216 -3.37 4.00 -18.86
N GLY A 217 -3.31 3.74 -20.17
CA GLY A 217 -4.50 3.46 -20.99
C GLY A 217 -5.57 4.57 -21.00
N GLY A 218 -5.18 5.84 -20.92
CA GLY A 218 -6.13 6.97 -20.86
C GLY A 218 -6.83 7.12 -19.49
N LYS A 219 -6.30 6.45 -18.46
CA LYS A 219 -6.73 6.58 -17.07
C LYS A 219 -5.56 6.96 -16.18
N GLY A 220 -5.83 7.37 -14.95
CA GLY A 220 -4.80 7.58 -13.94
C GLY A 220 -5.31 7.46 -12.51
N ILE A 221 -4.38 7.30 -11.58
CA ILE A 221 -4.66 7.44 -10.15
C ILE A 221 -4.46 8.92 -9.79
N ALA A 222 -5.48 9.52 -9.19
CA ALA A 222 -5.43 10.90 -8.73
C ALA A 222 -5.89 11.02 -7.29
N TYR A 223 -5.21 11.84 -6.50
CA TYR A 223 -5.73 12.28 -5.20
C TYR A 223 -6.65 13.46 -5.44
N LEU A 224 -7.94 13.32 -5.12
CA LEU A 224 -8.94 14.34 -5.39
C LEU A 224 -9.58 14.85 -4.10
N ARG A 225 -9.97 16.13 -4.11
CA ARG A 225 -10.94 16.71 -3.18
C ARG A 225 -12.32 16.57 -3.78
N PHE A 226 -13.12 15.61 -3.31
CA PHE A 226 -14.35 15.17 -3.96
C PHE A 226 -15.40 16.28 -4.09
N ASP A 227 -15.44 17.19 -3.11
CA ASP A 227 -16.34 18.34 -3.12
C ASP A 227 -16.00 19.36 -4.23
N ARG A 228 -14.76 19.36 -4.71
CA ARG A 228 -14.22 20.33 -5.67
C ARG A 228 -13.88 19.74 -7.04
N ALA A 229 -13.65 18.44 -7.13
CA ALA A 229 -13.32 17.74 -8.37
C ALA A 229 -14.57 17.60 -9.25
N LYS A 230 -15.01 18.71 -9.85
CA LYS A 230 -16.21 18.82 -10.67
C LYS A 230 -15.92 19.67 -11.90
N GLY A 231 -16.68 19.44 -12.96
CA GLY A 231 -16.52 20.17 -14.22
C GLY A 231 -15.24 19.78 -14.94
N GLU A 232 -14.73 20.69 -15.75
CA GLU A 232 -13.47 20.50 -16.47
C GLU A 232 -12.28 20.64 -15.52
N MET A 233 -11.41 19.62 -15.51
CA MET A 233 -10.18 19.64 -14.73
C MET A 233 -8.96 19.47 -15.62
N LEU A 234 -7.86 20.11 -15.24
CA LEU A 234 -6.59 20.08 -15.97
C LEU A 234 -5.44 19.71 -15.05
N ALA A 235 -4.56 18.81 -15.51
CA ALA A 235 -3.24 18.57 -14.93
C ALA A 235 -2.18 18.97 -15.97
N GLY A 236 -1.60 20.15 -15.82
CA GLY A 236 -0.75 20.73 -16.87
C GLY A 236 -1.53 20.86 -18.18
N GLY A 237 -1.09 20.16 -19.23
CA GLY A 237 -1.78 20.11 -20.52
C GLY A 237 -2.80 18.98 -20.68
N ALA A 238 -2.89 18.05 -19.73
CA ALA A 238 -3.81 16.91 -19.80
C ALA A 238 -5.18 17.27 -19.24
N ARG A 239 -6.25 16.84 -19.92
CA ARG A 239 -7.63 16.97 -19.40
C ARG A 239 -7.94 15.78 -18.52
N VAL A 240 -8.53 16.05 -17.37
CA VAL A 240 -8.87 15.05 -16.36
C VAL A 240 -10.37 15.09 -16.11
N SER A 241 -11.02 13.93 -16.05
CA SER A 241 -12.41 13.83 -15.66
C SER A 241 -12.64 12.71 -14.65
N TRP A 242 -13.60 12.91 -13.76
CA TRP A 242 -13.93 11.98 -12.69
C TRP A 242 -15.44 11.91 -12.51
N GLN A 243 -15.97 10.70 -12.46
CA GLN A 243 -17.36 10.42 -12.11
C GLN A 243 -17.38 9.73 -10.73
N PRO A 244 -18.00 10.35 -9.70
CA PRO A 244 -18.04 9.81 -8.34
C PRO A 244 -18.77 8.48 -8.19
#